data_AF-A0A6B3GSQ2-F1
#
_entry.id   AF-A0A6B3GSQ2-F1
#
_cell.length_a   1.000
_cell.length_b   1.000
_cell.length_c   1.000
_cell.angle_alpha   90.00
_cell.angle_beta   90.00
_cell.angle_gamma   90.00
#
_symmetry.space_group_name_H-M   'P 1'
#
loop_
_entity.id
_entity.type
_entity.pdbx_description
1 polymer ?
#
loop_
_entity_poly.entity_id
_entity_poly.type
_entity_poly.pdbx_seq_one_letter_code
_entity_poly.pdbx_strand_id
1 'polypeptide(L)' 'MTTAVDRFRAAVDSRDLGALDDLFTEDIRLYSPVKFTPFEGRPAV' A
#
# COMPACT_ATOMS: atom_id res chain seq x y z
N MET A 1 -8.59 17.12 8.35
CA MET A 1 -8.39 15.82 9.02
C MET A 1 -7.68 14.93 8.02
N THR A 2 -6.43 14.52 8.27
CA THR A 2 -5.68 13.67 7.35
C THR A 2 -6.25 12.25 7.37
N THR A 3 -6.58 11.72 6.19
CA THR A 3 -7.14 10.36 6.05
C THR A 3 -6.03 9.32 5.82
N ALA A 4 -6.37 8.04 5.89
CA ALA A 4 -5.45 6.96 5.51
C ALA A 4 -5.00 7.07 4.04
N VAL A 5 -5.90 7.53 3.16
CA VAL A 5 -5.59 7.72 1.72
C VAL A 5 -4.57 8.84 1.54
N ASP A 6 -4.68 9.94 2.29
CA ASP A 6 -3.73 11.05 2.20
C ASP A 6 -2.34 10.63 2.66
N ARG A 7 -2.24 9.83 3.73
CA ARG A 7 -0.96 9.28 4.21
C ARG A 7 -0.35 8.31 3.21
N PHE A 8 -1.15 7.43 2.64
CA PHE A 8 -0.71 6.49 1.60
C PHE A 8 -0.13 7.24 0.40
N ARG A 9 -0.83 8.26 -0.12
CA ARG A 9 -0.33 9.06 -1.25
C ARG A 9 1.00 9.74 -0.93
N ALA A 10 1.10 10.38 0.24
CA ALA A 10 2.33 11.05 0.64
C ALA A 10 3.52 10.08 0.76
N ALA A 11 3.31 8.87 1.29
CA ALA A 11 4.34 7.85 1.40
C ALA A 11 4.79 7.32 0.02
N VAL A 12 3.84 7.07 -0.90
CA VAL A 12 4.15 6.68 -2.29
C VAL A 12 4.94 7.76 -3.01
N ASP A 13 4.51 9.02 -2.94
CA ASP A 13 5.15 10.14 -3.64
C ASP A 13 6.59 10.37 -3.16
N SER A 14 6.84 10.14 -1.87
CA SER A 14 8.17 10.27 -1.26
C SER A 14 9.02 8.98 -1.32
N ARG A 15 8.46 7.87 -1.80
CA ARG A 15 9.08 6.53 -1.80
C ARG A 15 9.45 6.03 -0.40
N ASP A 16 8.69 6.45 0.62
CA ASP A 16 8.87 6.03 1.99
C ASP A 16 8.22 4.65 2.22
N LEU A 17 9.01 3.60 1.98
CA LEU A 17 8.57 2.21 2.17
C LEU A 17 8.29 1.88 3.64
N GLY A 18 8.97 2.53 4.59
CA GLY A 18 8.73 2.31 6.01
C GLY A 18 7.36 2.83 6.44
N ALA A 19 6.98 4.02 5.98
CA ALA A 19 5.66 4.58 6.22
C ALA A 19 4.53 3.77 5.54
N LEU A 20 4.81 3.08 4.42
CA LEU A 20 3.84 2.18 3.79
C LEU A 20 3.60 0.92 4.62
N ASP A 21 4.65 0.37 5.23
CA ASP A 21 4.56 -0.85 6.06
C ASP A 21 3.59 -0.68 7.24
N ASP A 22 3.60 0.50 7.87
CA ASP A 22 2.70 0.87 8.97
C ASP A 22 1.23 1.08 8.52
N LEU A 23 1.00 1.29 7.21
CA LEU A 23 -0.34 1.52 6.66
C LEU A 23 -1.03 0.22 6.21
N PHE A 24 -0.28 -0.87 6.06
CA PHE A 24 -0.81 -2.14 5.54
C PHE A 24 -1.20 -3.11 6.64
N THR A 25 -2.40 -3.67 6.53
CA THR A 25 -2.77 -4.87 7.29
C THR A 25 -1.94 -6.06 6.81
N GLU A 26 -1.79 -7.09 7.64
CA GLU A 26 -1.01 -8.28 7.27
C GLU A 26 -1.62 -9.00 6.04
N ASP A 27 -2.93 -8.90 5.85
CA ASP A 27 -3.74 -9.51 4.80
C ASP A 27 -4.06 -8.57 3.62
N ILE A 28 -3.29 -7.47 3.45
CA ILE A 28 -3.49 -6.50 2.38
C ILE A 28 -3.53 -7.16 0.99
N ARG A 29 -4.37 -6.65 0.10
CA ARG A 29 -4.46 -7.06 -1.30
C ARG A 29 -4.32 -5.86 -2.24
N LEU A 30 -3.38 -5.96 -3.18
CA LEU A 30 -3.20 -4.95 -4.23
C LEU A 30 -3.77 -5.46 -5.56
N TYR A 31 -4.79 -4.76 -6.06
CA TYR A 31 -5.40 -5.01 -7.36
C TYR A 31 -4.73 -4.12 -8.40
N SER A 32 -3.86 -4.70 -9.21
CA SER A 32 -3.20 -3.99 -10.30
C SER A 32 -4.00 -4.12 -11.60
N PRO A 33 -4.20 -3.03 -12.36
CA PRO A 33 -4.94 -3.08 -13.62
C PRO A 33 -4.24 -3.92 -14.71
N VAL A 34 -2.97 -4.28 -14.50
CA VAL A 34 -2.16 -5.06 -15.45
C VAL A 34 -1.92 -6.51 -15.00
N LYS A 35 -2.39 -6.90 -13.81
CA LYS A 35 -2.28 -8.28 -13.30
C LYS A 35 -3.67 -8.82 -12.98
N PHE A 36 -3.98 -10.01 -13.51
CA PHE A 36 -5.27 -10.67 -13.29
C PHE A 36 -5.38 -11.31 -11.90
N THR A 37 -4.25 -11.55 -11.23
CA THR A 37 -4.19 -12.04 -9.85
C THR A 37 -3.70 -10.93 -8.94
N PRO A 38 -4.39 -10.63 -7.82
CA PRO A 38 -3.92 -9.66 -6.84
C PRO A 38 -2.60 -10.08 -6.20
N PHE A 39 -1.82 -9.09 -5.75
CA PHE A 39 -0.74 -9.35 -4.80
C PHE A 39 -1.35 -9.49 -3.41
N GLU A 40 -0.92 -10.49 -2.65
CA GLU A 40 -1.48 -10.82 -1.34
C GLU A 40 -0.41 -10.79 -0.25
N GLY A 41 -0.72 -10.10 0.84
CA GLY A 41 0.13 -9.97 2.00
C GLY A 41 1.17 -8.87 1.88
N ARG A 42 1.56 -8.32 3.04
CA ARG A 42 2.52 -7.20 3.14
C ARG A 42 3.85 -7.46 2.40
N PRO A 43 4.46 -8.66 2.43
CA PRO A 43 5.71 -8.89 1.70
C PRO A 43 5.60 -8.84 0.17
N ALA A 44 4.39 -8.95 -0.38
CA ALA A 44 4.15 -9.01 -1.83
C ALA A 44 3.67 -7.68 -2.44
N VAL A 45 3.24 -6.74 -1.59
CA VAL A 45 2.71 -5.41 -1.96
C VAL A 45 3.80 -4.38 -1.75
#